data_AF-A0A6P9EBF7-F1
#
_entry.id   AF-A0A6P9EBF7-F1
#
_cell.length_a   1.000
_cell.length_b   1.000
_cell.length_c   1.000
_cell.angle_alpha   90.00
_cell.angle_beta   90.00
_cell.angle_gamma   90.00
#
_symmetry.space_group_name_H-M   'P 1'
#
loop_
_entity.id
_entity.type
_entity.pdbx_description
1 polymer ?
#
loop_
_entity_poly.entity_id
_entity_poly.type
_entity_poly.pdbx_seq_one_letter_code
_entity_poly.pdbx_strand_id
1 'polypeptide(L)'
;MATSMLSTSTIVLEVLRNDNYENWSACIKNYLLAQDLWDIFETTTEPPKPEDDAVEFKAWRKKNAAALHAIQISCGVEIQSQINDISSAKTVWDMLPKLVHQPPSKGPSDNPVAEQGNSLNIPSSNVHEDGSMVAPDQKVEPGSSSNNPEAGHVHIVEALVEEMSEDDLEVQDNFGDTALLETTYSGQYKMAECMLRKNKSLVSMGRANTDGFHMLPVVMALSNGYIKMARYLYSLTPLEDLIPEKGRSGSTLCTQAIYTRALDIALDLIRRCPRLVLAPDKESYSPLYALAAMGYAFPSGHRLVFWKRWIYSCEYTPTLLSVTPYFPSLSSNCSSIIMSTAILIDHELKYYS
;
A
#
# COMPACT_ATOMS: atom_id res chain seq x y z
N MET A 1 -34.08 12.57 3.11
CA MET A 1 -33.51 11.24 3.41
C MET A 1 -32.54 10.93 2.29
N ALA A 2 -31.25 11.18 2.51
CA ALA A 2 -30.21 10.84 1.55
C ALA A 2 -29.61 9.49 1.96
N THR A 3 -29.87 8.46 1.16
CA THR A 3 -29.17 7.18 1.22
C THR A 3 -27.73 7.40 0.80
N SER A 4 -26.82 7.50 1.78
CA SER A 4 -25.38 7.40 1.56
C SER A 4 -25.10 6.07 0.88
N MET A 5 -24.69 6.12 -0.38
CA MET A 5 -24.06 4.98 -1.04
C MET A 5 -22.66 4.82 -0.44
N LEU A 6 -22.45 3.71 0.25
CA LEU A 6 -21.17 3.32 0.82
C LEU A 6 -20.17 3.12 -0.32
N SER A 7 -19.26 4.07 -0.47
CA SER A 7 -18.07 3.95 -1.32
C SER A 7 -17.25 2.75 -0.85
N THR A 8 -16.83 1.89 -1.77
CA THR A 8 -16.08 0.65 -1.51
C THR A 8 -14.71 0.98 -0.92
N SER A 9 -14.68 1.09 0.40
CA SER A 9 -13.44 1.19 1.18
C SER A 9 -12.73 -0.15 1.09
N THR A 10 -11.57 -0.20 0.46
CA THR A 10 -10.75 -1.41 0.40
C THR A 10 -10.43 -1.86 1.83
N ILE A 11 -10.98 -3.01 2.21
CA ILE A 11 -11.06 -3.47 3.60
C ILE A 11 -9.70 -3.95 4.13
N VAL A 12 -8.80 -4.42 3.25
CA VAL A 12 -7.43 -4.85 3.54
C VAL A 12 -6.52 -4.53 2.35
N LEU A 13 -5.32 -4.01 2.61
CA LEU A 13 -4.29 -3.69 1.58
C LEU A 13 -3.73 -4.93 0.88
N GLU A 14 -3.75 -6.09 1.54
CA GLU A 14 -3.33 -7.36 0.98
C GLU A 14 -4.49 -8.34 0.91
N VAL A 15 -4.67 -8.92 -0.27
CA VAL A 15 -5.59 -10.03 -0.52
C VAL A 15 -5.09 -11.28 0.23
N LEU A 16 -6.01 -12.08 0.78
CA LEU A 16 -5.63 -13.33 1.47
C LEU A 16 -4.87 -14.29 0.53
N ARG A 17 -3.67 -14.67 0.96
CA ARG A 17 -2.77 -15.64 0.33
C ARG A 17 -2.36 -16.70 1.36
N ASN A 18 -1.76 -17.79 0.88
CA ASN A 18 -1.37 -18.91 1.74
C ASN A 18 -0.30 -18.54 2.80
N ASP A 19 0.41 -17.44 2.62
CA ASP A 19 1.55 -17.00 3.44
C ASP A 19 1.26 -15.79 4.34
N ASN A 20 0.07 -15.16 4.24
CA ASN A 20 -0.24 -13.92 4.98
C ASN A 20 -1.46 -14.01 5.92
N TYR A 21 -2.00 -15.21 6.17
CA TYR A 21 -3.25 -15.41 6.95
C TYR A 21 -3.25 -14.77 8.34
N GLU A 22 -2.16 -14.83 9.10
CA GLU A 22 -2.08 -14.23 10.44
C GLU A 22 -2.24 -12.70 10.40
N ASN A 23 -1.52 -12.05 9.48
CA ASN A 23 -1.60 -10.59 9.30
C ASN A 23 -2.95 -10.17 8.70
N TRP A 24 -3.44 -10.93 7.71
CA TRP A 24 -4.72 -10.68 7.06
C TRP A 24 -5.89 -10.82 8.04
N SER A 25 -5.91 -11.89 8.86
CA SER A 25 -7.01 -12.16 9.80
C SER A 25 -7.06 -11.10 10.91
N ALA A 26 -5.91 -10.62 11.38
CA ALA A 26 -5.84 -9.50 12.31
C ALA A 26 -6.44 -8.22 11.73
N CYS A 27 -6.15 -7.90 10.46
CA CYS A 27 -6.71 -6.74 9.76
C CYS A 27 -8.23 -6.84 9.59
N ILE A 28 -8.75 -7.98 9.13
CA ILE A 28 -10.19 -8.20 8.97
C ILE A 28 -10.91 -8.14 10.31
N LYS A 29 -10.36 -8.77 11.35
CA LYS A 29 -10.93 -8.73 12.70
C LYS A 29 -11.06 -7.28 13.20
N ASN A 30 -10.02 -6.47 13.03
CA ASN A 30 -10.05 -5.06 13.43
C ASN A 30 -11.08 -4.25 12.63
N TYR A 31 -11.20 -4.49 11.32
CA TYR A 31 -12.23 -3.86 10.51
C TYR A 31 -13.65 -4.24 10.99
N LEU A 32 -13.91 -5.52 11.21
CA LEU A 32 -15.21 -6.00 11.67
C LEU A 32 -15.55 -5.46 13.06
N LEU A 33 -14.57 -5.33 13.96
CA LEU A 33 -14.73 -4.65 15.25
C LEU A 33 -15.09 -3.17 15.07
N ALA A 34 -14.40 -2.45 14.19
CA ALA A 34 -14.67 -1.04 13.93
C ALA A 34 -16.05 -0.78 13.30
N GLN A 35 -16.59 -1.75 12.57
CA GLN A 35 -17.91 -1.69 11.94
C GLN A 35 -19.05 -2.26 12.81
N ASP A 36 -18.77 -2.64 14.07
CA ASP A 36 -19.74 -3.28 14.97
C ASP A 36 -20.32 -4.59 14.39
N LEU A 37 -19.50 -5.33 13.63
CA LEU A 37 -19.86 -6.58 12.96
C LEU A 37 -19.29 -7.82 13.66
N TRP A 38 -18.32 -7.65 14.58
CA TRP A 38 -17.59 -8.78 15.17
C TRP A 38 -18.42 -9.63 16.15
N ASP A 39 -19.50 -9.09 16.72
CA ASP A 39 -20.36 -9.79 17.68
C ASP A 39 -20.92 -11.13 17.15
N ILE A 40 -21.09 -11.25 15.83
CA ILE A 40 -21.60 -12.47 15.19
C ILE A 40 -20.62 -13.65 15.30
N PHE A 41 -19.35 -13.40 15.58
CA PHE A 41 -18.30 -14.41 15.72
C PHE A 41 -18.12 -14.82 17.19
N GLU A 42 -18.28 -13.88 18.13
CA GLU A 42 -18.14 -14.13 19.58
C GLU A 42 -19.35 -14.82 20.20
N THR A 43 -20.54 -14.58 19.64
CA THR A 43 -21.77 -15.21 20.12
C THR A 43 -21.72 -16.73 19.91
N THR A 44 -21.73 -17.48 21.03
CA THR A 44 -21.89 -18.95 21.03
C THR A 44 -23.34 -19.39 20.81
N THR A 45 -24.26 -18.43 20.73
CA THR A 45 -25.68 -18.65 20.47
C THR A 45 -25.91 -18.94 18.98
N GLU A 46 -26.82 -19.87 18.69
CA GLU A 46 -27.28 -20.14 17.32
C GLU A 46 -27.87 -18.87 16.68
N PRO A 47 -27.83 -18.74 15.34
CA PRO A 47 -28.49 -17.65 14.65
C PRO A 47 -29.95 -17.50 15.11
N PRO A 48 -30.42 -16.27 15.40
CA PRO A 48 -31.80 -16.05 15.80
C PRO A 48 -32.74 -16.57 14.71
N LYS A 49 -33.85 -17.17 15.12
CA LYS A 49 -34.87 -17.66 14.20
C LYS A 49 -35.88 -16.56 13.90
N PRO A 50 -36.37 -16.45 12.65
CA PRO A 50 -37.36 -15.45 12.27
C PRO A 50 -38.66 -15.55 13.10
N GLU A 51 -38.97 -16.73 13.64
CA GLU A 51 -40.16 -16.99 14.44
C GLU A 51 -40.07 -16.47 15.88
N ASP A 52 -38.86 -16.36 16.43
CA ASP A 52 -38.64 -16.02 17.85
C ASP A 52 -38.56 -14.51 18.06
N ASP A 53 -37.79 -13.81 17.20
CA ASP A 53 -37.73 -12.35 17.18
C ASP A 53 -37.36 -11.86 15.77
N ALA A 54 -38.37 -11.40 15.03
CA ALA A 54 -38.19 -10.91 13.67
C ALA A 54 -37.33 -9.63 13.57
N VAL A 55 -37.26 -8.82 14.63
CA VAL A 55 -36.48 -7.58 14.67
C VAL A 55 -35.01 -7.92 14.88
N GLU A 56 -34.72 -8.78 15.85
CA GLU A 56 -33.38 -9.29 16.14
C GLU A 56 -32.82 -10.08 14.94
N PHE A 57 -33.63 -10.97 14.35
CA PHE A 57 -33.24 -11.72 13.16
C PHE A 57 -32.89 -10.82 11.98
N LYS A 58 -33.65 -9.74 11.76
CA LYS A 58 -33.37 -8.78 10.68
C LYS A 58 -32.08 -8.00 10.93
N ALA A 59 -31.81 -7.61 12.17
CA ALA A 59 -30.57 -6.92 12.55
C ALA A 59 -29.36 -7.86 12.37
N TRP A 60 -29.46 -9.09 12.88
CA TRP A 60 -28.44 -10.12 12.73
C TRP A 60 -28.16 -10.42 11.25
N ARG A 61 -29.19 -10.63 10.42
CA ARG A 61 -29.04 -10.92 8.99
C ARG A 61 -28.26 -9.83 8.26
N LYS A 62 -28.50 -8.56 8.61
CA LYS A 62 -27.79 -7.41 8.04
C LYS A 62 -26.31 -7.41 8.45
N LYS A 63 -26.01 -7.66 9.73
CA LYS A 63 -24.62 -7.77 10.22
C LYS A 63 -23.88 -8.95 9.57
N ASN A 64 -24.52 -10.13 9.50
CA ASN A 64 -23.96 -11.32 8.84
C ASN A 64 -23.65 -11.07 7.36
N ALA A 65 -24.57 -10.46 6.61
CA ALA A 65 -24.35 -10.16 5.19
C ALA A 65 -23.20 -9.16 4.98
N ALA A 66 -23.11 -8.11 5.81
CA ALA A 66 -22.03 -7.13 5.74
C ALA A 66 -20.66 -7.74 6.06
N ALA A 67 -20.59 -8.59 7.10
CA ALA A 67 -19.37 -9.28 7.46
C ALA A 67 -18.93 -10.30 6.40
N LEU A 68 -19.88 -11.06 5.83
CA LEU A 68 -19.61 -12.01 4.76
C LEU A 68 -19.04 -11.30 3.52
N HIS A 69 -19.68 -10.21 3.11
CA HIS A 69 -19.21 -9.40 1.98
C HIS A 69 -17.80 -8.85 2.24
N ALA A 70 -17.54 -8.36 3.46
CA ALA A 70 -16.22 -7.84 3.84
C ALA A 70 -15.11 -8.89 3.73
N ILE A 71 -15.39 -10.12 4.19
CA ILE A 71 -14.47 -11.25 4.07
C ILE A 71 -14.27 -11.61 2.60
N GLN A 72 -15.35 -11.75 1.82
CA GLN A 72 -15.29 -12.16 0.42
C GLN A 72 -14.44 -11.21 -0.46
N ILE A 73 -14.63 -9.90 -0.34
CA ILE A 73 -13.88 -8.93 -1.16
C ILE A 73 -12.41 -8.80 -0.77
N SER A 74 -12.04 -9.33 0.39
CA SER A 74 -10.65 -9.35 0.89
C SER A 74 -9.92 -10.65 0.59
N CYS A 75 -10.62 -11.65 0.02
CA CYS A 75 -10.06 -12.93 -0.37
C CYS A 75 -9.63 -12.93 -1.85
N GLY A 76 -8.61 -13.72 -2.19
CA GLY A 76 -8.20 -13.92 -3.58
C GLY A 76 -9.18 -14.82 -4.34
N VAL A 77 -9.15 -14.76 -5.68
CA VAL A 77 -10.06 -15.49 -6.58
C VAL A 77 -10.15 -16.99 -6.25
N GLU A 78 -9.02 -17.60 -5.89
CA GLU A 78 -8.93 -19.02 -5.52
C GLU A 78 -9.74 -19.37 -4.26
N ILE A 79 -9.62 -18.57 -3.20
CA ILE A 79 -10.34 -18.80 -1.94
C ILE A 79 -11.80 -18.39 -2.10
N GLN A 80 -12.06 -17.33 -2.87
CA GLN A 80 -13.41 -16.83 -3.15
C GLN A 80 -14.28 -17.91 -3.82
N SER A 81 -13.73 -18.66 -4.78
CA SER A 81 -14.45 -19.76 -5.45
C SER A 81 -14.96 -20.83 -4.48
N GLN A 82 -14.25 -21.04 -3.37
CA GLN A 82 -14.58 -22.06 -2.36
C GLN A 82 -15.56 -21.57 -1.30
N ILE A 83 -15.70 -20.25 -1.14
CA ILE A 83 -16.56 -19.65 -0.10
C ILE A 83 -17.84 -18.99 -0.62
N ASN A 84 -18.02 -18.92 -1.94
CA ASN A 84 -19.17 -18.24 -2.57
C ASN A 84 -20.54 -18.83 -2.21
N ASP A 85 -20.62 -20.14 -1.95
CA ASP A 85 -21.89 -20.82 -1.65
C ASP A 85 -22.25 -20.80 -0.15
N ILE A 86 -21.41 -20.23 0.71
CA ILE A 86 -21.64 -20.18 2.16
C ILE A 86 -22.33 -18.86 2.55
N SER A 87 -23.50 -18.98 3.17
CA SER A 87 -24.34 -17.84 3.58
C SER A 87 -24.02 -17.28 4.98
N SER A 88 -23.15 -17.94 5.73
CA SER A 88 -22.78 -17.60 7.10
C SER A 88 -21.36 -17.07 7.18
N ALA A 89 -21.20 -15.80 7.62
CA ALA A 89 -19.89 -15.19 7.79
C ALA A 89 -19.04 -15.97 8.79
N LYS A 90 -19.64 -16.45 9.89
CA LYS A 90 -18.99 -17.27 10.92
C LYS A 90 -18.45 -18.58 10.34
N THR A 91 -19.26 -19.26 9.54
CA THR A 91 -18.84 -20.52 8.90
C THR A 91 -17.68 -20.30 7.94
N VAL A 92 -17.70 -19.22 7.15
CA VAL A 92 -16.57 -18.84 6.31
C VAL A 92 -15.32 -18.60 7.17
N TRP A 93 -15.42 -17.77 8.20
CA TRP A 93 -14.30 -17.42 9.08
C TRP A 93 -13.62 -18.64 9.71
N ASP A 94 -14.41 -19.61 10.19
CA ASP A 94 -13.90 -20.84 10.81
C ASP A 94 -13.24 -21.81 9.79
N MET A 95 -13.58 -21.70 8.50
CA MET A 95 -13.02 -22.54 7.44
C MET A 95 -11.74 -21.98 6.83
N LEU A 96 -11.56 -20.66 6.81
CA LEU A 96 -10.40 -20.01 6.20
C LEU A 96 -9.03 -20.58 6.61
N PRO A 97 -8.72 -20.84 7.89
CA PRO A 97 -7.42 -21.41 8.25
C PRO A 97 -7.20 -22.81 7.63
N LYS A 98 -8.28 -23.57 7.36
CA LYS A 98 -8.19 -24.88 6.70
C LYS A 98 -8.00 -24.76 5.18
N LEU A 99 -8.42 -23.67 4.57
CA LEU A 99 -8.32 -23.44 3.11
C LEU A 99 -6.93 -22.92 2.73
N VAL A 100 -6.37 -22.02 3.54
CA VAL A 100 -5.03 -21.43 3.36
C VAL A 100 -3.92 -22.48 3.46
N HIS A 101 -4.14 -23.56 4.21
CA HIS A 101 -3.17 -24.63 4.40
C HIS A 101 -3.35 -25.84 3.47
N GLN A 102 -4.26 -25.79 2.48
CA GLN A 102 -4.42 -26.86 1.50
C GLN A 102 -3.51 -26.66 0.27
N PRO A 103 -2.84 -27.72 -0.23
CA PRO A 103 -2.16 -27.66 -1.53
C PRO A 103 -3.20 -27.49 -2.66
N PRO A 104 -2.85 -26.81 -3.77
CA PRO A 104 -3.79 -26.54 -4.85
C PRO A 104 -4.40 -27.85 -5.38
N SER A 105 -5.73 -27.96 -5.36
CA SER A 105 -6.42 -29.10 -5.94
C SER A 105 -6.19 -29.11 -7.44
N LYS A 106 -5.69 -30.22 -8.00
CA LYS A 106 -5.66 -30.45 -9.44
C LYS A 106 -7.10 -30.33 -9.96
N GLY A 107 -7.34 -29.33 -10.81
CA GLY A 107 -8.62 -29.15 -11.51
C GLY A 107 -8.96 -30.35 -12.40
N PRO A 108 -10.20 -30.39 -12.95
CA PRO A 108 -10.73 -31.57 -13.62
C PRO A 108 -9.87 -31.98 -14.82
N SER A 109 -9.62 -33.28 -14.89
CA SER A 109 -8.98 -33.98 -16.00
C SER A 109 -9.64 -33.64 -17.35
N ASP A 110 -8.97 -32.82 -18.16
CA ASP A 110 -9.17 -32.81 -19.60
C ASP A 110 -8.68 -34.15 -20.16
N ASN A 111 -9.62 -35.07 -20.39
CA ASN A 111 -9.35 -36.24 -21.22
C ASN A 111 -9.07 -35.77 -22.66
N PRO A 112 -7.97 -36.20 -23.29
CA PRO A 112 -7.66 -35.80 -24.66
C PRO A 112 -8.58 -36.55 -25.62
N VAL A 113 -9.35 -35.79 -26.41
CA VAL A 113 -9.96 -36.30 -27.63
C VAL A 113 -8.84 -36.49 -28.65
N ALA A 114 -8.65 -37.75 -29.02
CA ALA A 114 -7.77 -38.16 -30.11
C ALA A 114 -8.31 -37.64 -31.44
N GLU A 115 -7.47 -36.95 -32.21
CA GLU A 115 -7.51 -37.06 -33.66
C GLU A 115 -6.11 -37.29 -34.23
N GLN A 116 -6.13 -38.18 -35.21
CA GLN A 116 -5.05 -38.92 -35.82
C GLN A 116 -4.26 -38.06 -36.80
N GLY A 117 -2.99 -38.43 -37.03
CA GLY A 117 -2.49 -38.47 -38.41
C GLY A 117 -1.06 -37.98 -38.64
N ASN A 118 -0.19 -38.96 -38.87
CA ASN A 118 1.04 -38.95 -39.68
C ASN A 118 2.28 -38.26 -39.06
N SER A 119 3.21 -39.02 -38.47
CA SER A 119 4.18 -39.99 -39.06
C SER A 119 5.44 -39.31 -39.60
N LEU A 120 6.58 -39.59 -38.96
CA LEU A 120 7.76 -40.22 -39.58
C LEU A 120 8.88 -40.47 -38.53
N ASN A 121 8.93 -41.72 -38.06
CA ASN A 121 10.07 -42.63 -37.92
C ASN A 121 11.51 -42.11 -37.59
N ILE A 122 12.02 -42.42 -36.37
CA ILE A 122 13.10 -43.36 -35.92
C ILE A 122 14.55 -43.12 -36.48
N PRO A 123 15.66 -43.67 -35.90
CA PRO A 123 15.96 -44.16 -34.54
C PRO A 123 17.28 -43.67 -33.90
N SER A 124 17.36 -43.95 -32.60
CA SER A 124 18.56 -44.13 -31.78
C SER A 124 19.67 -44.96 -32.44
N SER A 125 20.92 -44.64 -32.13
CA SER A 125 22.01 -45.62 -32.15
C SER A 125 22.82 -45.55 -30.85
N ASN A 126 23.31 -46.74 -30.50
CA ASN A 126 23.75 -47.22 -29.21
C ASN A 126 25.25 -46.95 -28.94
N VAL A 127 25.57 -46.78 -27.64
CA VAL A 127 26.62 -47.48 -26.86
C VAL A 127 28.08 -47.40 -27.37
N HIS A 128 28.98 -46.88 -26.53
CA HIS A 128 30.01 -47.69 -25.84
C HIS A 128 30.80 -46.90 -24.79
N GLU A 129 31.15 -47.65 -23.75
CA GLU A 129 31.89 -47.34 -22.52
C GLU A 129 33.33 -46.88 -22.78
N ASP A 130 33.91 -46.09 -21.87
CA ASP A 130 35.10 -46.50 -21.09
C ASP A 130 35.41 -45.46 -19.99
N GLY A 131 35.88 -45.92 -18.83
CA GLY A 131 36.18 -45.10 -17.67
C GLY A 131 37.62 -44.60 -17.65
N SER A 132 37.86 -43.49 -16.95
CA SER A 132 38.95 -43.32 -15.97
C SER A 132 39.19 -41.84 -15.65
N MET A 133 39.46 -41.62 -14.37
CA MET A 133 39.81 -40.38 -13.70
C MET A 133 41.05 -39.72 -14.29
N VAL A 134 41.00 -38.41 -14.55
CA VAL A 134 42.13 -37.47 -14.40
C VAL A 134 41.55 -36.07 -14.11
N ALA A 135 41.83 -35.52 -12.92
CA ALA A 135 41.76 -34.09 -12.69
C ALA A 135 43.00 -33.42 -13.29
N PRO A 136 42.88 -32.17 -13.77
CA PRO A 136 43.82 -31.19 -13.25
C PRO A 136 43.14 -29.87 -12.89
N ASP A 137 43.59 -29.34 -11.75
CA ASP A 137 43.49 -27.94 -11.39
C ASP A 137 43.92 -27.04 -12.55
N GLN A 138 43.01 -26.17 -13.00
CA GLN A 138 43.39 -24.86 -13.53
C GLN A 138 42.46 -23.79 -12.96
N LYS A 139 43.11 -22.92 -12.18
CA LYS A 139 42.63 -21.67 -11.62
C LYS A 139 42.26 -20.70 -12.75
N VAL A 140 40.99 -20.33 -12.84
CA VAL A 140 40.50 -19.12 -13.55
C VAL A 140 39.45 -18.45 -12.65
N GLU A 141 39.77 -17.26 -12.11
CA GLU A 141 38.79 -16.37 -11.49
C GLU A 141 37.99 -15.60 -12.56
N PRO A 142 36.98 -14.79 -12.19
CA PRO A 142 35.73 -15.12 -11.53
C PRO A 142 34.60 -14.95 -12.55
N GLY A 143 33.96 -16.06 -12.92
CA GLY A 143 32.88 -16.07 -13.91
C GLY A 143 31.58 -15.56 -13.32
N SER A 144 31.22 -14.35 -13.72
CA SER A 144 29.89 -13.77 -13.68
C SER A 144 28.78 -14.79 -13.93
N SER A 145 27.99 -15.09 -12.90
CA SER A 145 26.59 -15.47 -13.09
C SER A 145 25.82 -15.20 -11.80
N SER A 146 25.72 -13.92 -11.46
CA SER A 146 24.55 -13.45 -10.72
C SER A 146 23.49 -13.14 -11.78
N ASN A 147 22.82 -14.17 -12.29
CA ASN A 147 21.64 -14.00 -13.13
C ASN A 147 20.50 -13.50 -12.25
N ASN A 148 20.55 -12.21 -11.90
CA ASN A 148 19.34 -11.49 -11.54
C ASN A 148 18.67 -11.11 -12.88
N PRO A 149 17.51 -11.69 -13.25
CA PRO A 149 16.81 -11.34 -14.49
C PRO A 149 16.51 -9.83 -14.60
N GLU A 150 16.49 -9.09 -13.49
CA GLU A 150 16.34 -7.64 -13.47
C GLU A 150 17.53 -6.89 -14.10
N ALA A 151 18.76 -7.44 -14.05
CA ALA A 151 19.95 -6.74 -14.53
C ALA A 151 20.02 -6.66 -16.06
N GLY A 152 19.46 -7.64 -16.76
CA GLY A 152 19.45 -7.67 -18.23
C GLY A 152 18.52 -6.63 -18.85
N HIS A 153 17.39 -6.33 -18.20
CA HIS A 153 16.42 -5.35 -18.70
C HIS A 153 16.89 -3.91 -18.53
N VAL A 154 17.65 -3.61 -17.46
CA VAL A 154 18.10 -2.24 -17.18
C VAL A 154 19.01 -1.71 -18.28
N HIS A 155 19.97 -2.49 -18.79
CA HIS A 155 20.88 -2.02 -19.82
C HIS A 155 20.20 -1.78 -21.18
N ILE A 156 19.19 -2.58 -21.51
CA ILE A 156 18.40 -2.38 -22.73
C ILE A 156 17.60 -1.08 -22.62
N VAL A 157 16.99 -0.84 -21.46
CA VAL A 157 16.26 0.40 -21.18
C VAL A 157 17.19 1.60 -21.19
N GLU A 158 18.39 1.49 -20.60
CA GLU A 158 19.40 2.55 -20.65
C GLU A 158 19.76 2.93 -22.08
N ALA A 159 20.09 1.95 -22.92
CA ALA A 159 20.41 2.19 -24.33
C ALA A 159 19.23 2.81 -25.09
N LEU A 160 18.01 2.36 -24.82
CA LEU A 160 16.80 2.91 -25.47
C LEU A 160 16.55 4.36 -25.05
N VAL A 161 16.62 4.67 -23.75
CA VAL A 161 16.41 6.03 -23.19
C VAL A 161 17.48 7.00 -23.69
N GLU A 162 18.70 6.53 -23.95
CA GLU A 162 19.75 7.35 -24.55
C GLU A 162 19.41 7.79 -25.98
N GLU A 163 18.80 6.92 -26.78
CA GLU A 163 18.37 7.20 -28.15
C GLU A 163 17.07 8.02 -28.23
N MET A 164 16.23 7.98 -27.20
CA MET A 164 14.97 8.74 -27.14
C MET A 164 15.18 10.24 -26.94
N SER A 165 14.29 11.05 -27.50
CA SER A 165 14.18 12.47 -27.16
C SER A 165 13.46 12.67 -25.81
N GLU A 166 13.53 13.88 -25.25
CA GLU A 166 12.78 14.20 -24.03
C GLU A 166 11.27 14.07 -24.26
N ASP A 167 10.77 14.54 -25.42
CA ASP A 167 9.36 14.45 -25.82
C ASP A 167 8.89 12.99 -25.95
N ASP A 168 9.75 12.09 -26.45
CA ASP A 168 9.41 10.66 -26.55
C ASP A 168 9.22 10.02 -25.17
N LEU A 169 9.90 10.51 -24.14
CA LEU A 169 9.74 10.03 -22.75
C LEU A 169 8.46 10.58 -22.09
N GLU A 170 7.89 11.66 -22.61
CA GLU A 170 6.66 12.28 -22.13
C GLU A 170 5.41 11.61 -22.72
N VAL A 171 5.58 10.71 -23.69
CA VAL A 171 4.48 9.94 -24.28
C VAL A 171 3.76 9.14 -23.19
N GLN A 172 2.43 9.28 -23.19
CA GLN A 172 1.54 8.59 -22.27
C GLN A 172 0.87 7.40 -22.94
N ASP A 173 0.60 6.37 -22.16
CA ASP A 173 -0.19 5.23 -22.59
C ASP A 173 -1.71 5.52 -22.56
N ASN A 174 -2.53 4.49 -22.78
CA ASN A 174 -3.98 4.62 -22.80
C ASN A 174 -4.59 4.96 -21.42
N PHE A 175 -3.84 4.77 -20.34
CA PHE A 175 -4.24 5.12 -18.99
C PHE A 175 -3.73 6.52 -18.58
N GLY A 176 -2.99 7.21 -19.45
CA GLY A 176 -2.38 8.50 -19.15
C GLY A 176 -1.06 8.40 -18.38
N ASP A 177 -0.44 7.22 -18.33
CA ASP A 177 0.83 7.00 -17.64
C ASP A 177 2.01 7.18 -18.58
N THR A 178 3.01 7.93 -18.12
CA THR A 178 4.33 7.95 -18.74
C THR A 178 5.10 6.69 -18.38
N ALA A 179 6.17 6.39 -19.11
CA ALA A 179 7.08 5.30 -18.77
C ALA A 179 7.62 5.40 -17.32
N LEU A 180 7.78 6.62 -16.79
CA LEU A 180 8.17 6.82 -15.39
C LEU A 180 7.09 6.35 -14.42
N LEU A 181 5.81 6.63 -14.66
CA LEU A 181 4.70 6.16 -13.82
C LEU A 181 4.64 4.62 -13.77
N GLU A 182 4.84 3.96 -14.91
CA GLU A 182 4.88 2.49 -14.99
C GLU A 182 5.94 1.87 -14.07
N THR A 183 7.12 2.48 -13.97
CA THR A 183 8.16 1.99 -13.05
C THR A 183 7.74 2.04 -11.57
N THR A 184 6.77 2.89 -11.21
CA THR A 184 6.27 3.01 -9.83
C THR A 184 5.27 1.92 -9.44
N TYR A 185 4.74 1.15 -10.40
CA TYR A 185 3.93 -0.06 -10.12
C TYR A 185 4.79 -1.26 -9.79
N SER A 186 5.95 -1.36 -10.44
CA SER A 186 6.87 -2.50 -10.34
C SER A 186 8.08 -2.23 -9.43
N GLY A 187 8.25 -0.99 -8.96
CA GLY A 187 9.36 -0.61 -8.08
C GLY A 187 10.72 -0.58 -8.79
N GLN A 188 10.74 -0.43 -10.12
CA GLN A 188 11.93 -0.47 -10.95
C GLN A 188 12.78 0.81 -10.82
N TYR A 189 13.39 0.97 -9.65
CA TYR A 189 14.17 2.15 -9.27
C TYR A 189 15.24 2.55 -10.30
N LYS A 190 16.01 1.59 -10.80
CA LYS A 190 17.11 1.86 -11.76
C LYS A 190 16.60 2.40 -13.10
N MET A 191 15.45 1.90 -13.57
CA MET A 191 14.83 2.38 -14.80
C MET A 191 14.30 3.80 -14.63
N ALA A 192 13.65 4.09 -13.49
CA ALA A 192 13.23 5.44 -13.17
C ALA A 192 14.40 6.42 -13.06
N GLU A 193 15.51 6.01 -12.44
CA GLU A 193 16.74 6.80 -12.36
C GLU A 193 17.30 7.10 -13.75
N CYS A 194 17.34 6.10 -14.64
CA CYS A 194 17.75 6.27 -16.03
C CYS A 194 16.89 7.30 -16.77
N MET A 195 15.55 7.15 -16.72
CA MET A 195 14.61 8.08 -17.37
C MET A 195 14.76 9.50 -16.83
N LEU A 196 14.89 9.67 -15.51
CA LEU A 196 15.02 10.97 -14.85
C LEU A 196 16.37 11.65 -15.05
N ARG A 197 17.41 10.89 -15.42
CA ARG A 197 18.69 11.45 -15.86
C ARG A 197 18.55 12.16 -17.20
N LYS A 198 17.70 11.63 -18.09
CA LYS A 198 17.43 12.18 -19.42
C LYS A 198 16.42 13.32 -19.34
N ASN A 199 15.25 13.09 -18.74
CA ASN A 199 14.20 14.10 -18.61
C ASN A 199 13.70 14.20 -17.16
N LYS A 200 14.05 15.31 -16.49
CA LYS A 200 13.63 15.58 -15.11
C LYS A 200 12.19 16.06 -14.99
N SER A 201 11.59 16.62 -16.06
CA SER A 201 10.22 17.15 -16.04
C SER A 201 9.18 16.06 -15.72
N LEU A 202 9.52 14.80 -16.01
CA LEU A 202 8.68 13.63 -15.81
C LEU A 202 8.19 13.49 -14.35
N VAL A 203 8.92 13.99 -13.35
CA VAL A 203 8.46 13.95 -11.94
C VAL A 203 7.18 14.76 -11.69
N SER A 204 6.91 15.76 -12.55
CA SER A 204 5.71 16.61 -12.50
C SER A 204 4.60 16.07 -13.41
N MET A 205 4.91 15.10 -14.25
CA MET A 205 3.96 14.43 -15.14
C MET A 205 3.26 13.28 -14.42
N GLY A 206 2.14 13.62 -13.78
CA GLY A 206 1.23 12.68 -13.16
C GLY A 206 0.09 12.25 -14.09
N ARG A 207 -0.57 11.15 -13.73
CA ARG A 207 -1.85 10.78 -14.35
C ARG A 207 -2.94 11.72 -13.85
N ALA A 208 -3.64 12.37 -14.77
CA ALA A 208 -4.84 13.14 -14.44
C ALA A 208 -6.05 12.21 -14.30
N ASN A 209 -6.69 12.23 -13.14
CA ASN A 209 -7.93 11.50 -12.90
C ASN A 209 -9.16 12.37 -13.20
N THR A 210 -10.30 11.72 -13.40
CA THR A 210 -11.58 12.37 -13.72
C THR A 210 -12.10 13.31 -12.62
N ASP A 211 -11.62 13.13 -11.37
CA ASP A 211 -11.94 13.96 -10.22
C ASP A 211 -10.96 15.14 -10.03
N GLY A 212 -10.12 15.41 -11.02
CA GLY A 212 -9.10 16.46 -10.99
C GLY A 212 -7.93 16.16 -10.06
N PHE A 213 -7.81 14.93 -9.53
CA PHE A 213 -6.63 14.50 -8.81
C PHE A 213 -5.49 14.19 -9.78
N HIS A 214 -4.30 14.73 -9.50
CA HIS A 214 -3.10 14.49 -10.29
C HIS A 214 -2.17 13.53 -9.56
N MET A 215 -2.10 12.31 -10.06
CA MET A 215 -1.32 11.23 -9.45
C MET A 215 0.15 11.35 -9.87
N LEU A 216 0.93 12.12 -9.10
CA LEU A 216 2.36 12.29 -9.34
C LEU A 216 3.14 10.99 -9.08
N PRO A 217 4.28 10.76 -9.78
CA PRO A 217 5.15 9.59 -9.57
C PRO A 217 5.53 9.38 -8.10
N VAL A 218 5.87 10.45 -7.37
CA VAL A 218 6.24 10.38 -5.95
C VAL A 218 5.10 9.85 -5.07
N VAL A 219 3.85 10.21 -5.38
CA VAL A 219 2.68 9.78 -4.62
C VAL A 219 2.35 8.32 -4.95
N MET A 220 2.47 7.91 -6.22
CA MET A 220 2.24 6.53 -6.63
C MET A 220 3.28 5.58 -6.03
N ALA A 221 4.57 5.91 -6.13
CA ALA A 221 5.64 5.11 -5.57
C ALA A 221 5.47 4.90 -4.05
N LEU A 222 5.04 5.94 -3.34
CA LEU A 222 4.78 5.85 -1.91
C LEU A 222 3.53 5.03 -1.60
N SER A 223 2.44 5.20 -2.37
CA SER A 223 1.21 4.42 -2.23
C SER A 223 1.43 2.92 -2.45
N ASN A 224 2.35 2.57 -3.34
CA ASN A 224 2.77 1.18 -3.61
C ASN A 224 3.85 0.66 -2.64
N GLY A 225 4.28 1.47 -1.67
CA GLY A 225 5.26 1.05 -0.66
C GLY A 225 6.72 1.02 -1.12
N TYR A 226 7.03 1.55 -2.31
CA TYR A 226 8.41 1.63 -2.82
C TYR A 226 9.16 2.82 -2.20
N ILE A 227 9.41 2.77 -0.88
CA ILE A 227 9.91 3.89 -0.07
C ILE A 227 11.22 4.46 -0.60
N LYS A 228 12.17 3.60 -1.00
CA LYS A 228 13.47 4.05 -1.54
C LYS A 228 13.30 4.88 -2.83
N MET A 229 12.39 4.45 -3.70
CA MET A 229 12.06 5.16 -4.92
C MET A 229 11.30 6.45 -4.64
N ALA A 230 10.32 6.41 -3.73
CA ALA A 230 9.58 7.59 -3.31
C ALA A 230 10.50 8.68 -2.74
N ARG A 231 11.52 8.33 -1.96
CA ARG A 231 12.55 9.27 -1.47
C ARG A 231 13.29 9.95 -2.61
N TYR A 232 13.72 9.17 -3.59
CA TYR A 232 14.43 9.69 -4.75
C TYR A 232 13.53 10.62 -5.57
N LEU A 233 12.29 10.21 -5.86
CA LEU A 233 11.32 11.04 -6.56
C LEU A 233 11.02 12.32 -5.79
N TYR A 234 10.81 12.23 -4.47
CA TYR A 234 10.56 13.39 -3.60
C TYR A 234 11.70 14.42 -3.66
N SER A 235 12.95 13.96 -3.73
CA SER A 235 14.12 14.86 -3.86
C SER A 235 14.16 15.64 -5.18
N LEU A 236 13.44 15.15 -6.19
CA LEU A 236 13.37 15.74 -7.53
C LEU A 236 12.05 16.48 -7.79
N THR A 237 10.98 16.18 -7.05
CA THR A 237 9.67 16.82 -7.22
C THR A 237 9.69 18.27 -6.74
N PRO A 238 9.32 19.25 -7.60
CA PRO A 238 9.17 20.64 -7.21
C PRO A 238 8.11 20.82 -6.12
N LEU A 239 8.33 21.76 -5.19
CA LEU A 239 7.36 22.02 -4.11
C LEU A 239 6.06 22.59 -4.67
N GLU A 240 6.16 23.34 -5.77
CA GLU A 240 5.07 23.98 -6.50
C GLU A 240 4.02 22.96 -6.98
N ASP A 241 4.43 21.71 -7.20
CA ASP A 241 3.52 20.62 -7.56
C ASP A 241 2.83 19.97 -6.35
N LEU A 242 3.32 20.29 -5.15
CA LEU A 242 2.86 19.72 -3.87
C LEU A 242 2.12 20.75 -3.00
N ILE A 243 1.99 22.01 -3.41
CA ILE A 243 1.22 22.99 -2.65
C ILE A 243 -0.29 22.74 -2.78
N PRO A 244 -1.10 23.06 -1.75
CA PRO A 244 -2.55 22.88 -1.78
C PRO A 244 -3.24 23.54 -2.99
N GLU A 245 -2.72 24.66 -3.48
CA GLU A 245 -3.27 25.40 -4.61
C GLU A 245 -3.18 24.64 -5.94
N LYS A 246 -2.21 23.72 -6.06
CA LYS A 246 -2.02 22.92 -7.28
C LYS A 246 -2.92 21.68 -7.28
N GLY A 247 -3.40 21.27 -6.11
CA GLY A 247 -4.32 20.16 -5.96
C GLY A 247 -4.05 19.35 -4.70
N ARG A 248 -4.58 18.14 -4.67
CA ARG A 248 -4.55 17.24 -3.51
C ARG A 248 -3.31 16.34 -3.46
N SER A 249 -2.36 16.50 -4.40
CA SER A 249 -1.19 15.62 -4.51
C SER A 249 -0.25 15.74 -3.30
N GLY A 250 -0.01 16.96 -2.81
CA GLY A 250 0.83 17.18 -1.62
C GLY A 250 0.22 16.66 -0.32
N SER A 251 -1.09 16.85 -0.12
CA SER A 251 -1.78 16.33 1.08
C SER A 251 -1.83 14.81 1.04
N THR A 252 -2.10 14.24 -0.13
CA THR A 252 -2.05 12.79 -0.35
C THR A 252 -0.64 12.24 -0.11
N LEU A 253 0.40 12.89 -0.64
CA LEU A 253 1.79 12.50 -0.38
C LEU A 253 2.08 12.47 1.12
N CYS A 254 1.68 13.51 1.84
CA CYS A 254 1.90 13.62 3.28
C CYS A 254 1.15 12.53 4.06
N THR A 255 -0.13 12.30 3.74
CA THR A 255 -0.93 11.24 4.36
C THR A 255 -0.33 9.85 4.10
N GLN A 256 0.06 9.56 2.86
CA GLN A 256 0.69 8.29 2.51
C GLN A 256 2.06 8.12 3.18
N ALA A 257 2.85 9.19 3.31
CA ALA A 257 4.12 9.17 4.03
C ALA A 257 3.95 8.83 5.51
N ILE A 258 2.87 9.29 6.13
CA ILE A 258 2.51 8.92 7.50
C ILE A 258 2.20 7.42 7.55
N TYR A 259 1.23 6.94 6.76
CA TYR A 259 0.80 5.54 6.78
C TYR A 259 1.91 4.54 6.47
N THR A 260 2.81 4.89 5.55
CA THR A 260 3.96 4.06 5.15
C THR A 260 5.20 4.25 6.03
N ARG A 261 5.12 5.10 7.06
CA ARG A 261 6.22 5.44 7.99
C ARG A 261 7.43 6.11 7.32
N ALA A 262 7.26 6.72 6.15
CA ALA A 262 8.23 7.65 5.57
C ALA A 262 8.17 9.02 6.26
N LEU A 263 8.33 9.03 7.59
CA LEU A 263 8.06 10.17 8.46
C LEU A 263 8.96 11.37 8.19
N ASP A 264 10.15 11.14 7.66
CA ASP A 264 11.08 12.18 7.23
C ASP A 264 10.58 12.93 5.98
N ILE A 265 9.92 12.25 5.03
CA ILE A 265 9.23 12.92 3.90
C ILE A 265 8.05 13.74 4.46
N ALA A 266 7.23 13.15 5.33
CA ALA A 266 6.08 13.84 5.92
C ALA A 266 6.52 15.10 6.69
N LEU A 267 7.56 14.97 7.52
CA LEU A 267 8.09 16.07 8.31
C LEU A 267 8.68 17.19 7.45
N ASP A 268 9.49 16.83 6.45
CA ASP A 268 10.08 17.81 5.53
C ASP A 268 8.97 18.57 4.78
N LEU A 269 7.98 17.86 4.26
CA LEU A 269 6.88 18.45 3.51
C LEU A 269 6.01 19.38 4.39
N ILE A 270 5.69 18.97 5.62
CA ILE A 270 4.96 19.82 6.57
C ILE A 270 5.77 21.06 6.96
N ARG A 271 7.09 20.95 7.14
CA ARG A 271 7.95 22.09 7.43
C ARG A 271 7.99 23.09 6.27
N ARG A 272 8.03 22.59 5.03
CA ARG A 272 8.06 23.41 3.81
C ARG A 272 6.69 24.00 3.46
N CYS A 273 5.61 23.29 3.77
CA CYS A 273 4.24 23.75 3.52
C CYS A 273 3.28 23.35 4.67
N PRO A 274 3.25 24.10 5.78
CA PRO A 274 2.46 23.74 6.96
C PRO A 274 0.95 23.66 6.72
N ARG A 275 0.45 24.36 5.69
CA ARG A 275 -0.97 24.35 5.32
C ARG A 275 -1.45 22.97 4.86
N LEU A 276 -0.54 22.10 4.41
CA LEU A 276 -0.87 20.73 4.04
C LEU A 276 -1.37 19.88 5.20
N VAL A 277 -0.98 20.19 6.44
CA VAL A 277 -1.38 19.43 7.65
C VAL A 277 -2.90 19.28 7.77
N LEU A 278 -3.65 20.28 7.31
CA LEU A 278 -5.11 20.32 7.38
C LEU A 278 -5.78 20.13 6.02
N ALA A 279 -5.00 20.12 4.93
CA ALA A 279 -5.56 20.01 3.59
C ALA A 279 -6.10 18.59 3.34
N PRO A 280 -7.26 18.44 2.67
CA PRO A 280 -7.81 17.14 2.35
C PRO A 280 -6.96 16.44 1.29
N ASP A 281 -6.69 15.16 1.50
CA ASP A 281 -6.11 14.26 0.51
C ASP A 281 -7.18 13.73 -0.48
N LYS A 282 -6.80 12.77 -1.33
CA LYS A 282 -7.72 12.14 -2.28
C LYS A 282 -8.95 11.49 -1.62
N GLU A 283 -8.80 10.96 -0.41
CA GLU A 283 -9.85 10.30 0.38
C GLU A 283 -10.56 11.28 1.34
N SER A 284 -10.28 12.59 1.22
CA SER A 284 -10.79 13.65 2.09
C SER A 284 -10.30 13.60 3.54
N TYR A 285 -9.22 12.87 3.82
CA TYR A 285 -8.55 12.91 5.12
C TYR A 285 -7.45 13.97 5.12
N SER A 286 -7.17 14.55 6.29
CA SER A 286 -6.01 15.42 6.46
C SER A 286 -4.81 14.62 6.98
N PRO A 287 -3.56 15.06 6.71
CA PRO A 287 -2.38 14.47 7.34
C PRO A 287 -2.44 14.47 8.88
N LEU A 288 -3.08 15.48 9.49
CA LEU A 288 -3.34 15.50 10.93
C LEU A 288 -4.25 14.35 11.38
N TYR A 289 -5.32 14.08 10.62
CA TYR A 289 -6.19 12.94 10.89
C TYR A 289 -5.44 11.63 10.74
N ALA A 290 -4.65 11.48 9.67
CA ALA A 290 -3.83 10.29 9.44
C ALA A 290 -2.87 10.04 10.60
N LEU A 291 -2.17 11.06 11.09
CA LEU A 291 -1.32 10.97 12.29
C LEU A 291 -2.11 10.49 13.51
N ALA A 292 -3.29 11.10 13.77
CA ALA A 292 -4.13 10.73 14.90
C ALA A 292 -4.66 9.28 14.83
N ALA A 293 -4.89 8.78 13.62
CA ALA A 293 -5.36 7.41 13.38
C ALA A 293 -4.27 6.34 13.59
N MET A 294 -2.99 6.74 13.69
CA MET A 294 -1.87 5.83 13.91
C MET A 294 -1.76 5.49 15.39
N GLY A 295 -2.47 4.44 15.83
CA GLY A 295 -2.50 4.00 17.24
C GLY A 295 -1.13 3.61 17.85
N TYR A 296 -0.10 3.44 17.02
CA TYR A 296 1.28 3.15 17.42
C TYR A 296 2.20 4.39 17.48
N ALA A 297 1.84 5.50 16.83
CA ALA A 297 2.60 6.77 16.88
C ALA A 297 2.34 7.56 18.17
N PHE A 298 1.45 7.06 19.03
CA PHE A 298 1.22 7.58 20.36
C PHE A 298 1.51 6.49 21.38
N PRO A 299 2.33 6.77 22.40
CA PRO A 299 2.48 5.88 23.55
C PRO A 299 1.17 5.64 24.32
N SER A 300 0.07 6.33 23.99
CA SER A 300 -1.26 6.04 24.53
C SER A 300 -1.84 4.69 24.08
N GLY A 301 -1.25 4.04 23.06
CA GLY A 301 -1.55 2.66 22.68
C GLY A 301 -0.99 1.60 23.65
N HIS A 302 -0.10 1.98 24.58
CA HIS A 302 0.31 1.17 25.72
C HIS A 302 0.04 1.98 27.01
N ARG A 303 -1.04 1.67 27.73
CA ARG A 303 -1.40 2.16 29.08
C ARG A 303 -0.56 3.36 29.57
N LEU A 304 -1.08 4.59 29.39
CA LEU A 304 -0.44 5.80 29.93
C LEU A 304 -0.21 5.66 31.44
N VAL A 305 1.04 5.43 31.86
CA VAL A 305 1.43 5.49 33.27
C VAL A 305 1.63 6.95 33.64
N PHE A 306 0.69 7.47 34.45
CA PHE A 306 0.63 8.66 35.32
C PHE A 306 1.39 9.96 34.94
N TRP A 307 2.62 9.92 34.42
CA TRP A 307 3.49 11.09 34.23
C TRP A 307 3.23 11.90 32.94
N LYS A 308 2.43 11.41 31.98
CA LYS A 308 2.08 12.18 30.76
C LYS A 308 0.94 13.20 30.92
N ARG A 309 0.44 13.43 32.15
CA ARG A 309 -0.61 14.43 32.40
C ARG A 309 -0.12 15.89 32.36
N TRP A 310 1.19 16.13 32.27
CA TRP A 310 1.78 17.48 32.28
C TRP A 310 1.64 18.25 30.96
N ILE A 311 1.31 17.59 29.84
CA ILE A 311 1.10 18.30 28.56
C ILE A 311 -0.22 19.10 28.56
N TYR A 312 -1.16 18.78 29.47
CA TYR A 312 -2.40 19.54 29.66
C TYR A 312 -2.42 20.39 30.94
N SER A 313 -1.24 20.65 31.54
CA SER A 313 -1.11 21.47 32.75
C SER A 313 -0.32 22.75 32.46
N CYS A 314 -0.76 23.54 31.47
CA CYS A 314 -0.37 24.94 31.40
C CYS A 314 -1.51 25.79 31.97
N GLU A 315 -1.46 25.93 33.30
CA GLU A 315 -2.10 27.05 33.97
C GLU A 315 -1.53 28.38 33.45
N TYR A 316 -2.43 29.33 33.38
CA TYR A 316 -2.26 30.74 33.10
C TYR A 316 -1.05 31.34 33.86
N THR A 317 -0.05 31.86 33.14
CA THR A 317 0.81 32.94 33.67
C THR A 317 1.09 33.96 32.55
N PRO A 318 0.80 35.26 32.76
CA PRO A 318 1.19 36.30 31.82
C PRO A 318 2.66 36.70 32.05
N THR A 319 3.23 37.32 31.01
CA THR A 319 4.51 38.08 30.98
C THR A 319 5.83 37.29 31.00
N LEU A 320 6.51 37.24 29.84
CA LEU A 320 7.65 38.12 29.53
C LEU A 320 7.96 38.13 28.03
N LEU A 321 8.25 39.33 27.53
CA LEU A 321 8.46 39.73 26.13
C LEU A 321 9.85 39.38 25.59
N SER A 322 9.95 39.41 24.25
CA SER A 322 11.14 39.36 23.38
C SER A 322 11.70 37.95 23.17
N VAL A 323 11.67 37.35 21.98
CA VAL A 323 12.19 37.79 20.67
C VAL A 323 11.39 37.12 19.55
N THR A 324 10.94 37.88 18.54
CA THR A 324 10.28 37.37 17.33
C THR A 324 11.28 37.28 16.17
N PRO A 325 11.10 36.29 15.28
CA PRO A 325 11.10 36.57 13.85
C PRO A 325 9.67 36.43 13.33
N TYR A 326 9.32 37.37 12.46
CA TYR A 326 8.04 37.53 11.80
C TYR A 326 7.52 36.22 11.15
N PHE A 327 6.39 35.70 11.65
CA PHE A 327 5.48 34.88 10.88
C PHE A 327 4.25 35.74 10.51
N PRO A 328 3.86 35.84 9.22
CA PRO A 328 2.60 36.48 8.87
C PRO A 328 1.44 35.64 9.40
N SER A 329 0.61 36.29 10.22
CA SER A 329 -0.67 35.85 10.79
C SER A 329 -1.28 34.54 10.27
N LEU A 330 -0.90 33.42 10.89
CA LEU A 330 -1.83 32.31 11.12
C LEU A 330 -2.43 32.48 12.52
N SER A 331 -3.70 32.12 12.70
CA SER A 331 -4.35 32.15 14.02
C SER A 331 -3.51 31.36 15.03
N SER A 332 -3.40 31.83 16.28
CA SER A 332 -2.48 31.26 17.28
C SER A 332 -2.69 29.75 17.53
N ASN A 333 -3.86 29.23 17.17
CA ASN A 333 -4.18 27.80 17.22
C ASN A 333 -3.42 26.98 16.17
N CYS A 334 -3.21 27.52 14.96
CA CYS A 334 -2.46 26.81 13.91
C CYS A 334 -0.99 26.66 14.29
N SER A 335 -0.36 27.69 14.85
CA SER A 335 1.04 27.63 15.28
C SER A 335 1.26 26.60 16.39
N SER A 336 0.33 26.48 17.34
CA SER A 336 0.42 25.47 18.41
C SER A 336 0.23 24.04 17.90
N ILE A 337 -0.67 23.83 16.93
CA ILE A 337 -0.92 22.52 16.34
C ILE A 337 0.28 22.09 15.48
N ILE A 338 0.85 23.00 14.68
CA ILE A 338 2.03 22.74 13.86
C ILE A 338 3.25 22.39 14.73
N MET A 339 3.45 23.10 15.84
CA MET A 339 4.51 22.76 16.80
C MET A 339 4.29 21.38 17.42
N SER A 340 3.05 21.05 17.79
CA SER A 340 2.72 19.76 18.40
C SER A 340 2.88 18.59 17.43
N THR A 341 2.47 18.75 16.16
CA THR A 341 2.66 17.73 15.12
C THR A 341 4.14 17.56 14.76
N ALA A 342 4.89 18.66 14.65
CA ALA A 342 6.33 18.60 14.40
C ALA A 342 7.09 17.91 15.55
N ILE A 343 6.71 18.18 16.80
CA ILE A 343 7.29 17.53 17.99
C ILE A 343 6.92 16.03 18.03
N LEU A 344 5.68 15.67 17.69
CA LEU A 344 5.24 14.26 17.64
C LEU A 344 6.02 13.46 16.59
N ILE A 345 6.21 14.04 15.40
CA ILE A 345 6.98 13.38 14.34
C ILE A 345 8.48 13.29 14.69
N ASP A 346 9.05 14.35 15.28
CA ASP A 346 10.45 14.35 15.74
C ASP A 346 10.70 13.34 16.88
N HIS A 347 9.72 13.16 17.77
CA HIS A 347 9.77 12.14 18.83
C HIS A 347 9.74 10.73 18.23
N GLU A 348 8.87 10.44 17.26
CA GLU A 348 8.80 9.14 16.60
C GLU A 348 10.08 8.81 15.80
N LEU A 349 10.67 9.79 15.12
CA LEU A 349 11.95 9.62 14.43
C LEU A 349 13.10 9.25 15.37
N LYS A 350 13.12 9.79 16.60
CA LYS A 350 14.16 9.50 17.61
C LYS A 350 14.01 8.13 18.29
N TYR A 351 12.80 7.58 18.32
CA TYR A 351 12.53 6.32 19.03
C TYR A 351 12.46 5.09 18.11
N TYR A 352 12.31 5.28 16.79
CA TYR A 352 12.15 4.18 15.83
C TYR A 352 13.08 4.25 14.59
N SER A 353 14.12 5.07 14.62
CA SER A 353 15.28 4.93 13.71
C SER A 353 16.34 4.01 14.32
#